data_AF-A0A1L3KS19-F1
#
_entry.id   AF-A0A1L3KS19-F1
#
_cell.length_a   1.000
_cell.length_b   1.000
_cell.length_c   1.000
_cell.angle_alpha   90.00
_cell.angle_beta   90.00
_cell.angle_gamma   90.00
#
_symmetry.space_group_name_H-M   'P 1'
#
loop_
_entity.id
_entity.type
_entity.pdbx_description
1 polymer ?
#
loop_
_entity_poly.entity_id
_entity_poly.type
_entity_poly.pdbx_seq_one_letter_code
_entity_poly.pdbx_strand_id
1 'polypeptide(L)'
;MKIFTKIAEKTPSPGLWKGQTAENELDLRYEDIDKVLYSINEKNIRNKEMITKIAGIEKKKVIRIIDMMHRNEHKNRLPPSPPVRYFK
;
A
#
# COMPACT_ATOMS: atom_id res chain seq x y z
N MET A 1 10.91 10.32 -21.30
CA MET A 1 9.43 10.49 -21.28
C MET A 1 9.13 11.84 -20.65
N LYS A 2 8.37 12.74 -21.31
CA LYS A 2 8.11 14.11 -20.80
C LYS A 2 6.70 14.15 -20.24
N ILE A 3 6.55 14.26 -18.92
CA ILE A 3 5.27 14.43 -18.24
C ILE A 3 5.00 15.93 -18.08
N PHE A 4 3.75 16.34 -18.29
CA PHE A 4 3.35 17.73 -18.04
C PHE A 4 3.35 18.01 -16.54
N THR A 5 3.98 19.12 -16.11
CA THR A 5 4.10 19.53 -14.70
C THR A 5 2.74 19.60 -14.01
N LYS A 6 1.73 20.15 -14.69
CA LYS A 6 0.34 20.22 -14.21
C LYS A 6 -0.26 18.86 -13.83
N ILE A 7 0.21 17.76 -14.43
CA ILE A 7 -0.25 16.41 -14.11
C ILE A 7 0.58 15.82 -12.97
N ALA A 8 1.91 15.99 -13.01
CA ALA A 8 2.81 15.46 -11.99
C ALA A 8 2.57 16.06 -10.60
N GLU A 9 2.25 17.36 -10.53
CA GLU A 9 2.05 18.09 -9.27
C GLU A 9 0.60 18.04 -8.78
N LYS A 10 -0.32 17.50 -9.58
CA LYS A 10 -1.72 17.38 -9.19
C LYS A 10 -1.83 16.42 -8.01
N THR A 11 -2.54 16.84 -6.96
CA THR A 11 -2.84 15.99 -5.81
C THR A 11 -3.47 14.66 -6.27
N PRO A 12 -2.92 13.50 -5.87
CA PRO A 12 -3.45 12.20 -6.25
C PRO A 12 -4.89 12.00 -5.77
N SER A 13 -5.77 11.53 -6.67
CA SER A 13 -7.17 11.27 -6.37
C SER A 13 -7.76 10.22 -7.32
N PRO A 14 -8.54 9.24 -6.81
CA PRO A 14 -9.31 8.31 -7.65
C PRO A 14 -10.43 8.97 -8.47
N GLY A 15 -10.92 10.14 -8.04
CA GLY A 15 -11.93 10.92 -8.76
C GLY A 15 -13.34 10.32 -8.79
N LEU A 16 -13.69 9.46 -7.82
CA LEU A 16 -15.00 8.82 -7.71
C LEU A 16 -16.10 9.79 -7.21
N TRP A 17 -15.72 10.82 -6.43
CA TRP A 17 -16.60 11.91 -6.01
C TRP A 17 -15.86 13.25 -5.87
N LYS A 18 -16.61 14.35 -5.80
CA LYS A 18 -16.06 15.70 -5.77
C LYS A 18 -15.30 15.93 -4.46
N GLY A 19 -14.07 16.45 -4.58
CA GLY A 19 -13.21 16.74 -3.42
C GLY A 19 -12.48 15.53 -2.83
N GLN A 20 -12.56 14.34 -3.45
CA GLN A 20 -11.80 13.17 -3.01
C GLN A 20 -10.29 13.41 -3.17
N THR A 21 -9.51 13.03 -2.16
CA THR A 21 -8.05 12.92 -2.24
C THR A 21 -7.61 11.58 -1.65
N ALA A 22 -6.65 10.93 -2.28
CA ALA A 22 -6.24 9.58 -1.87
C ALA A 22 -5.62 9.58 -0.46
N GLU A 23 -4.77 10.55 -0.15
CA GLU A 23 -4.13 10.64 1.17
C GLU A 23 -5.13 10.89 2.31
N ASN A 24 -6.23 11.61 2.04
CA ASN A 24 -7.28 11.83 3.04
C ASN A 24 -8.13 10.57 3.24
N GLU A 25 -8.43 9.83 2.18
CA GLU A 25 -9.14 8.56 2.27
C GLU A 25 -8.31 7.48 3.00
N LEU A 26 -7.00 7.45 2.73
CA LEU A 26 -6.07 6.55 3.38
C LEU A 26 -5.69 7.03 4.79
N ASP A 27 -5.87 8.32 5.09
CA ASP A 27 -5.37 9.05 6.26
C ASP A 27 -3.89 8.70 6.54
N LEU A 28 -3.11 8.75 5.45
CA LEU A 28 -1.70 8.41 5.35
C LEU A 28 -1.09 9.18 4.17
N ARG A 29 0.14 9.69 4.34
CA ARG A 29 0.89 10.29 3.22
C ARG A 29 1.58 9.23 2.38
N TYR A 30 1.70 9.46 1.07
CA TYR A 30 2.40 8.54 0.17
C TYR A 30 3.86 8.32 0.60
N GLU A 31 4.55 9.35 1.07
CA GLU A 31 5.94 9.21 1.51
C GLU A 31 6.09 8.25 2.70
N ASP A 32 5.09 8.23 3.60
CA ASP A 32 5.08 7.31 4.74
C ASP A 32 4.81 5.87 4.27
N ILE A 33 3.85 5.72 3.35
CA ILE A 33 3.49 4.42 2.77
C ILE A 33 4.69 3.81 2.05
N ASP A 34 5.34 4.58 1.16
CA ASP A 34 6.46 4.11 0.34
C ASP A 34 7.63 3.63 1.17
N LYS A 35 7.99 4.35 2.25
CA LYS A 35 9.08 3.93 3.14
C LYS A 35 8.78 2.60 3.84
N VAL A 36 7.53 2.38 4.24
CA VAL A 36 7.09 1.11 4.86
C VAL A 36 7.12 -0.01 3.83
N LEU A 37 6.54 0.20 2.64
CA LEU A 37 6.53 -0.78 1.56
C LEU A 37 7.94 -1.16 1.11
N TYR A 38 8.82 -0.17 0.93
CA TYR A 38 10.23 -0.40 0.60
C TYR A 38 10.95 -1.23 1.67
N SER A 39 10.66 -0.99 2.95
CA SER A 39 11.25 -1.79 4.03
C SER A 39 10.78 -3.25 4.01
N ILE A 40 9.53 -3.48 3.63
CA ILE A 40 8.93 -4.83 3.59
C ILE A 40 9.35 -5.58 2.33
N ASN A 41 9.23 -4.97 1.16
CA ASN A 41 9.41 -5.65 -0.12
C ASN A 41 10.89 -5.72 -0.51
N GLU A 42 11.61 -4.60 -0.42
CA GLU A 42 12.97 -4.51 -1.00
C GLU A 42 14.03 -4.88 0.03
N LYS A 43 13.80 -4.56 1.31
CA LYS A 43 14.68 -4.95 2.42
C LYS A 43 14.26 -6.23 3.13
N ASN A 44 13.11 -6.82 2.78
CA ASN A 44 12.56 -8.04 3.37
C ASN A 44 12.46 -8.01 4.92
N ILE A 45 12.20 -6.83 5.49
CA ILE A 45 12.09 -6.65 6.93
C ILE A 45 10.66 -6.95 7.36
N ARG A 46 10.50 -7.91 8.27
CA ARG A 46 9.17 -8.31 8.80
C ARG A 46 8.89 -7.78 10.20
N ASN A 47 9.92 -7.37 10.93
CA ASN A 47 9.77 -6.85 12.28
C ASN A 47 9.22 -5.41 12.23
N LYS A 48 8.01 -5.20 12.73
CA LYS A 48 7.31 -3.91 12.72
C LYS A 48 8.08 -2.80 13.47
N GLU A 49 8.78 -3.15 14.55
CA GLU A 49 9.57 -2.22 15.34
C GLU A 49 10.83 -1.79 14.61
N MET A 50 11.46 -2.71 13.88
CA MET A 50 12.58 -2.41 13.01
C MET A 50 12.16 -1.50 11.84
N ILE A 51 11.02 -1.77 11.21
CA ILE A 51 10.46 -0.91 10.15
C ILE A 51 10.18 0.50 10.70
N THR A 52 9.54 0.60 11.87
CA THR A 52 9.26 1.88 12.55
C THR A 52 10.55 2.70 12.71
N LYS A 53 11.63 2.06 13.18
CA LYS A 53 12.94 2.72 13.39
C LYS A 53 13.60 3.14 12.07
N ILE A 54 13.61 2.28 11.06
CA ILE A 54 14.30 2.53 9.77
C ILE A 54 13.55 3.56 8.93
N ALA A 55 12.23 3.48 8.90
CA ALA A 55 11.40 4.41 8.14
C ALA A 55 11.22 5.76 8.85
N GLY A 56 11.46 5.81 10.17
CA GLY A 56 11.23 7.01 10.98
C GLY A 56 9.75 7.37 11.08
N ILE A 57 8.87 6.37 11.09
CA ILE A 57 7.41 6.53 11.06
C ILE A 57 6.83 5.99 12.36
N GLU A 58 5.77 6.61 12.87
CA GLU A 58 5.07 6.15 14.06
C GLU A 58 4.58 4.69 13.93
N LYS A 59 4.76 3.89 14.99
CA LYS A 59 4.38 2.48 15.03
C LYS A 59 2.90 2.26 14.67
N LYS A 60 2.01 3.18 15.05
CA LYS A 60 0.58 3.15 14.71
C LYS A 60 0.34 3.19 13.21
N LYS A 61 1.02 4.09 12.49
CA LYS A 61 0.93 4.19 11.02
C LYS A 61 1.50 2.94 10.34
N VAL A 62 2.63 2.42 10.81
CA VAL A 62 3.23 1.18 10.30
C VAL A 62 2.27 0.00 10.44
N ILE A 63 1.64 -0.15 11.62
CA ILE A 63 0.65 -1.21 11.87
C ILE A 63 -0.55 -1.06 10.92
N ARG A 64 -1.07 0.17 10.75
CA ARG A 64 -2.18 0.44 9.84
C ARG A 64 -1.85 0.06 8.40
N ILE A 65 -0.68 0.43 7.90
CA ILE A 65 -0.25 0.09 6.53
C ILE A 65 -0.18 -1.42 6.34
N ILE A 66 0.45 -2.15 7.27
CA ILE A 66 0.56 -3.61 7.22
C ILE A 66 -0.82 -4.27 7.28
N ASP A 67 -1.70 -3.79 8.15
CA ASP A 67 -3.07 -4.29 8.25
C ASP A 67 -3.87 -4.05 6.95
N MET A 68 -3.71 -2.89 6.31
CA MET A 68 -4.32 -2.62 5.01
C MET A 68 -3.80 -3.56 3.91
N MET A 69 -2.50 -3.88 3.91
CA MET A 69 -1.95 -4.87 2.98
C MET A 69 -2.57 -6.25 3.18
N HIS A 70 -2.66 -6.72 4.43
CA HIS A 70 -3.27 -8.01 4.76
C HIS A 70 -4.75 -8.07 4.36
N ARG A 71 -5.55 -7.05 4.73
CA ARG A 71 -6.98 -7.02 4.38
C ARG A 71 -7.23 -7.01 2.88
N ASN A 72 -6.31 -6.42 2.10
CA ASN A 72 -6.41 -6.33 0.65
C ASN A 72 -5.64 -7.43 -0.09
N GLU A 73 -5.06 -8.41 0.60
CA GLU A 73 -4.24 -9.46 -0.04
C GLU A 73 -5.00 -10.24 -1.13
N HIS A 74 -6.31 -10.43 -0.95
CA HIS A 74 -7.17 -11.07 -1.94
C HIS A 74 -7.21 -10.33 -3.29
N LYS A 75 -6.93 -9.02 -3.34
CA LYS A 75 -6.85 -8.24 -4.59
C LYS A 75 -5.61 -8.56 -5.41
N ASN A 76 -4.58 -9.13 -4.77
CA ASN A 76 -3.32 -9.51 -5.42
C ASN A 76 -3.29 -10.99 -5.83
N ARG A 77 -4.40 -11.72 -5.66
CA ARG A 77 -4.50 -13.14 -5.99
C ARG A 77 -5.68 -13.37 -6.91
N LEU A 78 -5.58 -14.38 -7.76
CA LEU A 78 -6.75 -14.86 -8.48
C LEU A 78 -7.79 -15.39 -7.48
N PRO A 79 -9.09 -15.30 -7.82
CA PRO A 79 -10.13 -15.92 -7.01
C PRO A 79 -9.80 -17.39 -6.76
N PRO A 80 -9.95 -17.87 -5.50
CA PRO A 80 -9.65 -19.25 -5.18
C PRO A 80 -10.59 -20.18 -5.95
N SER A 81 -10.04 -21.18 -6.63
CA SER A 81 -10.79 -22.27 -7.24
C SER A 81 -10.56 -23.57 -6.46
N PRO A 82 -11.57 -24.46 -6.39
CA PRO A 82 -11.36 -25.79 -5.81
C PRO A 82 -10.29 -26.53 -6.63
N PRO A 83 -9.44 -27.35 -6.00
CA PRO A 83 -8.46 -28.14 -6.71
C PRO A 83 -9.18 -29.09 -7.68
N VAL A 84 -8.74 -29.12 -8.94
CA VAL A 84 -9.28 -30.05 -9.94
C VAL A 84 -8.81 -31.46 -9.58
N ARG A 85 -9.68 -32.24 -8.95
CA ARG A 85 -9.39 -33.64 -8.64
C ARG A 85 -9.69 -34.46 -9.89
N TYR A 86 -8.66 -34.81 -10.66
CA TYR A 86 -8.82 -35.82 -11.69
C TYR A 86 -9.16 -37.15 -11.01
N PHE A 87 -10.38 -37.66 -11.25
CA PHE A 87 -10.68 -39.05 -10.97
C PHE A 87 -9.84 -39.89 -11.94
N LYS A 88 -8.96 -40.71 -11.37
CA LYS A 88 -8.16 -41.69 -12.10
C LYS A 88 -8.80 -43.05 -11.96
#